data_AF-A0A7K3Z4S8-F1
#
_entry.id   AF-A0A7K3Z4S8-F1
#
_cell.length_a   1.000
_cell.length_b   1.000
_cell.length_c   1.000
_cell.angle_alpha   90.00
_cell.angle_beta   90.00
_cell.angle_gamma   90.00
#
_symmetry.space_group_name_H-M   'P 1'
#
loop_
_entity.id
_entity.type
_entity.pdbx_description
1 polymer ?
#
loop_
_entity_poly.entity_id
_entity_poly.type
_entity_poly.pdbx_seq_one_letter_code
_entity_poly.pdbx_strand_id
1 'polypeptide(L)'
;MTLTQYTSNQNLSSTINLASDGLLRGVGSKQITVTSSANPIIAVGQNFDSEWVKSAGIENLVIVGNGSNTGILLQDVVHCKVRNVVLVNCDIGIKLTATDDRWAEVNHIEHVRMKDVNTGIQFAPGGRSDNSRAFTHINDVGISLRDAQNLKGIEVGENCRIYNSFIKANVWSSQPCDGMYINGLVDYCLINFNHEKTTAGKGGSGIHIVSNGIVRNNQNFFLSSGNMQDDRWVWDESGLGHDIVEKHY
;
A
#
# COMPACT_ATOMS: atom_id res chain seq x y z
N MET A 1 -20.61 10.06 12.48
CA MET A 1 -20.00 8.75 12.18
C MET A 1 -21.09 7.80 11.67
N THR A 2 -21.07 7.51 10.37
CA THR A 2 -21.99 6.54 9.75
C THR A 2 -21.45 5.12 9.93
N LEU A 3 -22.23 4.22 10.50
CA LEU A 3 -21.82 2.84 10.74
C LEU A 3 -22.40 1.89 9.68
N THR A 4 -21.54 1.20 8.95
CA THR A 4 -21.90 0.08 8.06
C THR A 4 -21.33 -1.21 8.64
N GLN A 5 -22.21 -2.15 8.96
CA GLN A 5 -21.86 -3.41 9.59
C GLN A 5 -22.36 -4.59 8.77
N TYR A 6 -21.47 -5.53 8.47
CA TYR A 6 -21.83 -6.82 7.89
C TYR A 6 -21.77 -7.91 8.96
N THR A 7 -22.84 -8.69 9.06
CA THR A 7 -22.97 -9.83 9.98
C THR A 7 -22.87 -11.17 9.25
N SER A 8 -22.90 -11.14 7.92
CA SER A 8 -22.78 -12.29 7.02
C SER A 8 -21.97 -11.90 5.78
N ASN A 9 -21.48 -12.89 5.05
CA ASN A 9 -20.74 -12.64 3.81
C ASN A 9 -21.59 -11.87 2.79
N GLN A 10 -20.94 -10.99 2.03
CA GLN A 10 -21.56 -10.13 1.04
C GLN A 10 -21.01 -10.45 -0.35
N ASN A 11 -21.89 -10.44 -1.35
CA ASN A 11 -21.53 -10.46 -2.77
C ASN A 11 -22.09 -9.18 -3.40
N LEU A 12 -21.20 -8.29 -3.83
CA LEU A 12 -21.56 -6.96 -4.31
C LEU A 12 -21.10 -6.77 -5.76
N SER A 13 -21.86 -6.00 -6.53
CA SER A 13 -21.49 -5.57 -7.87
C SER A 13 -21.13 -4.08 -7.96
N SER A 14 -21.43 -3.32 -6.92
CA SER A 14 -21.17 -1.88 -6.82
C SER A 14 -20.09 -1.56 -5.78
N THR A 15 -19.44 -0.41 -5.96
CA THR A 15 -18.47 0.13 -5.00
C THR A 15 -19.17 0.49 -3.70
N ILE A 16 -18.57 0.09 -2.58
CA ILE A 16 -18.95 0.59 -1.27
C ILE A 16 -18.37 2.01 -1.12
N ASN A 17 -19.24 3.01 -1.11
CA ASN A 17 -18.86 4.39 -0.85
C ASN A 17 -18.94 4.65 0.66
N LEU A 18 -17.80 4.57 1.34
CA LEU A 18 -17.71 4.83 2.78
C LEU A 18 -17.66 6.35 3.01
N ALA A 19 -18.55 6.86 3.86
CA ALA A 19 -18.50 8.27 4.26
C ALA A 19 -17.16 8.63 4.92
N SER A 20 -16.78 9.90 4.87
CA SER A 20 -15.48 10.38 5.35
C SER A 20 -15.25 10.27 6.86
N ASP A 21 -16.32 10.11 7.64
CA ASP A 21 -16.33 9.75 9.06
C ASP A 21 -16.97 8.37 9.32
N GLY A 22 -17.09 7.56 8.27
CA GLY A 22 -17.79 6.29 8.31
C GLY A 22 -16.94 5.15 8.87
N LEU A 23 -17.56 4.21 9.56
CA LEU A 23 -16.96 2.94 9.96
C LEU A 23 -17.59 1.80 9.17
N LEU A 24 -16.80 1.10 8.37
CA LEU A 24 -17.17 -0.15 7.70
C LEU A 24 -16.52 -1.33 8.42
N ARG A 25 -17.31 -2.31 8.88
CA ARG A 25 -16.75 -3.47 9.58
C ARG A 25 -17.51 -4.78 9.46
N GLY A 26 -16.77 -5.87 9.63
CA GLY A 26 -17.33 -7.16 10.02
C GLY A 26 -17.74 -7.18 11.49
N VAL A 27 -18.88 -7.81 11.79
CA VAL A 27 -19.39 -7.98 13.15
C VAL A 27 -18.96 -9.34 13.72
N GLY A 28 -18.60 -9.35 15.00
CA GLY A 28 -18.19 -10.54 15.74
C GLY A 28 -16.67 -10.74 15.79
N SER A 29 -16.25 -11.92 16.24
CA SER A 29 -14.84 -12.32 16.35
C SER A 29 -14.25 -12.90 15.06
N LYS A 30 -15.01 -12.87 13.95
CA LYS A 30 -14.61 -13.43 12.65
C LYS A 30 -14.59 -12.33 11.61
N GLN A 31 -13.62 -12.39 10.69
CA GLN A 31 -13.63 -11.54 9.50
C GLN A 31 -14.79 -11.94 8.59
N ILE A 32 -15.56 -10.95 8.13
CA ILE A 32 -16.65 -11.17 7.18
C ILE A 32 -16.12 -10.99 5.75
N THR A 33 -16.51 -11.90 4.86
CA THR A 33 -16.05 -11.85 3.46
C THR A 33 -16.96 -10.95 2.62
N VAL A 34 -16.36 -10.00 1.91
CA VAL A 34 -16.98 -9.17 0.88
C VAL A 34 -16.34 -9.55 -0.45
N THR A 35 -17.09 -10.23 -1.30
CA THR A 35 -16.69 -10.51 -2.68
C THR A 35 -17.28 -9.42 -3.58
N SER A 36 -16.45 -8.79 -4.40
CA SER A 36 -16.93 -7.75 -5.31
C SER A 36 -16.15 -7.71 -6.61
N SER A 37 -16.85 -7.37 -7.69
CA SER A 37 -16.26 -7.06 -9.00
C SER A 37 -16.14 -5.55 -9.26
N ALA A 38 -16.55 -4.70 -8.31
CA ALA A 38 -16.50 -3.25 -8.46
C ALA A 38 -15.07 -2.71 -8.43
N ASN A 39 -14.82 -1.58 -9.10
CA ASN A 39 -13.49 -0.96 -9.16
C ASN A 39 -13.56 0.54 -8.83
N PRO A 40 -13.08 1.00 -7.65
CA PRO A 40 -12.58 0.19 -6.54
C PRO A 40 -13.69 -0.61 -5.84
N ILE A 41 -13.33 -1.59 -5.00
CA ILE A 41 -14.31 -2.32 -4.18
C ILE A 41 -14.83 -1.41 -3.06
N ILE A 42 -13.93 -0.71 -2.37
CA ILE A 42 -14.25 0.32 -1.38
C ILE A 42 -13.61 1.63 -1.81
N ALA A 43 -14.41 2.69 -1.87
CA ALA A 43 -13.95 4.07 -1.98
C ALA A 43 -14.28 4.82 -0.70
N VAL A 44 -13.27 5.44 -0.08
CA VAL A 44 -13.47 6.30 1.09
C VAL A 44 -13.72 7.73 0.61
N GLY A 45 -14.78 8.34 1.13
CA GLY A 45 -15.14 9.72 0.82
C GLY A 45 -14.08 10.69 1.32
N GLN A 46 -13.75 11.67 0.50
CA GLN A 46 -12.80 12.75 0.79
C GLN A 46 -13.15 13.50 2.11
N ASN A 47 -12.15 13.87 2.89
CA ASN A 47 -12.25 14.75 4.08
C ASN A 47 -11.25 15.92 4.06
N PHE A 48 -10.72 16.22 2.88
CA PHE A 48 -9.85 17.37 2.65
C PHE A 48 -10.57 18.72 2.90
N ASP A 49 -9.83 19.74 3.32
CA ASP A 49 -10.22 21.15 3.56
C ASP A 49 -11.18 21.53 4.70
N SER A 50 -12.04 20.65 5.22
CA SER A 50 -13.05 21.08 6.19
C SER A 50 -13.05 20.34 7.53
N GLU A 51 -12.56 19.09 7.59
CA GLU A 51 -12.81 18.23 8.75
C GLU A 51 -11.70 17.20 8.97
N TRP A 52 -10.46 17.67 9.23
CA TRP A 52 -9.31 16.80 9.56
C TRP A 52 -9.56 15.89 10.78
N VAL A 53 -10.56 16.24 11.60
CA VAL A 53 -11.03 15.44 12.73
C VAL A 53 -11.82 14.19 12.32
N LYS A 54 -12.30 14.10 11.07
CA LYS A 54 -13.02 12.93 10.57
C LYS A 54 -12.06 11.82 10.20
N SER A 55 -12.27 10.64 10.79
CA SER A 55 -11.48 9.45 10.54
C SER A 55 -12.40 8.33 10.11
N ALA A 56 -12.36 8.00 8.83
CA ALA A 56 -13.02 6.81 8.31
C ALA A 56 -12.27 5.55 8.76
N GLY A 57 -13.01 4.48 9.08
CA GLY A 57 -12.45 3.20 9.52
C GLY A 57 -12.92 2.04 8.65
N ILE A 58 -12.01 1.13 8.30
CA ILE A 58 -12.31 -0.15 7.66
C ILE A 58 -11.67 -1.24 8.50
N GLU A 59 -12.48 -2.14 9.08
CA GLU A 59 -11.94 -3.18 9.98
C GLU A 59 -12.62 -4.55 9.91
N ASN A 60 -11.85 -5.60 10.20
CA ASN A 60 -12.34 -6.97 10.37
C ASN A 60 -13.06 -7.54 9.13
N LEU A 61 -12.47 -7.36 7.94
CA LEU A 61 -13.03 -7.82 6.68
C LEU A 61 -12.03 -8.67 5.89
N VAL A 62 -12.56 -9.62 5.12
CA VAL A 62 -11.87 -10.22 3.98
C VAL A 62 -12.51 -9.65 2.72
N ILE A 63 -11.73 -9.02 1.86
CA ILE A 63 -12.17 -8.38 0.62
C ILE A 63 -11.59 -9.20 -0.54
N VAL A 64 -12.47 -9.76 -1.37
CA VAL A 64 -12.10 -10.63 -2.50
C VAL A 64 -12.48 -9.92 -3.80
N GLY A 65 -11.46 -9.59 -4.60
CA GLY A 65 -11.60 -9.00 -5.92
C GLY A 65 -11.62 -10.04 -7.05
N ASN A 66 -11.69 -9.54 -8.29
CA ASN A 66 -11.71 -10.34 -9.51
C ASN A 66 -10.36 -10.42 -10.25
N GLY A 67 -9.30 -9.86 -9.66
CA GLY A 67 -7.96 -9.81 -10.23
C GLY A 67 -7.63 -8.56 -11.04
N SER A 68 -8.60 -7.69 -11.32
CA SER A 68 -8.42 -6.40 -12.01
C SER A 68 -8.84 -5.17 -11.19
N ASN A 69 -9.44 -5.37 -10.00
CA ASN A 69 -9.95 -4.27 -9.18
C ASN A 69 -8.88 -3.68 -8.25
N THR A 70 -9.02 -2.40 -7.91
CA THR A 70 -8.45 -1.84 -6.68
C THR A 70 -9.31 -2.24 -5.48
N GLY A 71 -8.71 -2.79 -4.42
CA GLY A 71 -9.43 -3.20 -3.22
C GLY A 71 -9.97 -2.00 -2.44
N ILE A 72 -9.06 -1.16 -1.93
CA ILE A 72 -9.42 0.07 -1.19
C ILE A 72 -8.78 1.27 -1.88
N LEU A 73 -9.59 2.28 -2.19
CA LEU A 73 -9.14 3.58 -2.67
C LEU A 73 -9.27 4.64 -1.57
N LEU A 74 -8.14 5.27 -1.25
CA LEU A 74 -8.02 6.44 -0.40
C LEU A 74 -7.65 7.64 -1.28
N GLN A 75 -8.66 8.37 -1.76
CA GLN A 75 -8.48 9.54 -2.61
C GLN A 75 -8.85 10.82 -1.85
N ASP A 76 -7.88 11.72 -1.67
CA ASP A 76 -8.06 12.96 -0.90
C ASP A 76 -8.52 12.70 0.55
N VAL A 77 -7.93 11.66 1.14
CA VAL A 77 -8.30 11.13 2.45
C VAL A 77 -7.15 11.30 3.44
N VAL A 78 -7.47 11.93 4.57
CA VAL A 78 -6.58 12.08 5.72
C VAL A 78 -7.10 11.23 6.89
N HIS A 79 -6.21 10.71 7.74
CA HIS A 79 -6.58 10.00 8.99
C HIS A 79 -7.47 8.75 8.81
N CYS A 80 -7.50 8.11 7.63
CA CYS A 80 -8.24 6.86 7.50
C CYS A 80 -7.49 5.71 8.18
N LYS A 81 -8.25 4.84 8.87
CA LYS A 81 -7.72 3.62 9.48
C LYS A 81 -8.22 2.38 8.77
N VAL A 82 -7.31 1.64 8.14
CA VAL A 82 -7.54 0.29 7.62
C VAL A 82 -6.85 -0.69 8.57
N ARG A 83 -7.62 -1.53 9.28
CA ARG A 83 -7.02 -2.50 10.22
C ARG A 83 -7.62 -3.89 10.18
N ASN A 84 -6.78 -4.91 10.38
CA ASN A 84 -7.23 -6.31 10.45
C ASN A 84 -8.09 -6.69 9.21
N VAL A 85 -7.58 -6.33 8.04
CA VAL A 85 -8.22 -6.55 6.74
C VAL A 85 -7.37 -7.52 5.91
N VAL A 86 -8.03 -8.47 5.25
CA VAL A 86 -7.41 -9.32 4.22
C VAL A 86 -7.91 -8.89 2.85
N LEU A 87 -7.02 -8.67 1.91
CA LEU A 87 -7.32 -8.36 0.50
C LEU A 87 -6.85 -9.53 -0.35
N VAL A 88 -7.72 -10.09 -1.20
CA VAL A 88 -7.42 -11.27 -2.01
C VAL A 88 -7.75 -10.99 -3.47
N ASN A 89 -6.86 -11.38 -4.37
CA ASN A 89 -7.08 -11.33 -5.82
C ASN A 89 -7.53 -9.92 -6.29
N CYS A 90 -6.87 -8.89 -5.81
CA CYS A 90 -7.02 -7.53 -6.32
C CYS A 90 -5.85 -7.24 -7.29
N ASP A 91 -6.04 -6.35 -8.25
CA ASP A 91 -4.90 -5.81 -8.99
C ASP A 91 -4.03 -4.97 -8.04
N ILE A 92 -4.66 -3.99 -7.40
CA ILE A 92 -4.05 -3.15 -6.37
C ILE A 92 -4.76 -3.41 -5.03
N GLY A 93 -4.01 -3.73 -3.97
CA GLY A 93 -4.58 -3.93 -2.64
C GLY A 93 -5.15 -2.63 -2.06
N ILE A 94 -4.28 -1.66 -1.78
CA ILE A 94 -4.66 -0.32 -1.29
C ILE A 94 -4.00 0.73 -2.17
N LYS A 95 -4.80 1.65 -2.71
CA LYS A 95 -4.33 2.78 -3.51
C LYS A 95 -4.54 4.09 -2.74
N LEU A 96 -3.48 4.86 -2.59
CA LEU A 96 -3.50 6.21 -2.05
C LEU A 96 -3.25 7.19 -3.19
N THR A 97 -4.21 8.07 -3.45
CA THR A 97 -4.08 9.13 -4.46
C THR A 97 -4.60 10.45 -3.91
N ALA A 98 -4.17 11.56 -4.50
CA ALA A 98 -4.66 12.88 -4.16
C ALA A 98 -4.70 13.70 -5.43
N THR A 99 -5.82 14.39 -5.62
CA THR A 99 -6.08 15.25 -6.77
C THR A 99 -5.66 16.69 -6.48
N ASP A 100 -5.20 17.40 -7.50
CA ASP A 100 -4.91 18.83 -7.44
C ASP A 100 -4.07 19.27 -6.20
N ASP A 101 -4.54 20.27 -5.45
CA ASP A 101 -3.89 20.83 -4.25
C ASP A 101 -4.24 20.04 -2.96
N ARG A 102 -4.59 18.75 -3.09
CA ARG A 102 -5.08 17.93 -1.98
C ARG A 102 -4.04 16.96 -1.42
N TRP A 103 -4.36 16.44 -0.23
CA TRP A 103 -3.49 15.58 0.56
C TRP A 103 -4.13 14.21 0.78
N ALA A 104 -3.31 13.16 0.83
CA ALA A 104 -3.71 11.84 1.28
C ALA A 104 -2.72 11.35 2.36
N GLU A 105 -2.87 11.92 3.56
CA GLU A 105 -1.85 11.93 4.61
C GLU A 105 -2.35 11.27 5.90
N VAL A 106 -1.41 10.94 6.79
CA VAL A 106 -1.70 10.45 8.14
C VAL A 106 -2.63 9.23 8.16
N ASN A 107 -2.60 8.42 7.10
CA ASN A 107 -3.40 7.22 6.99
C ASN A 107 -2.72 6.06 7.75
N HIS A 108 -3.52 5.21 8.38
CA HIS A 108 -3.06 4.06 9.16
C HIS A 108 -3.46 2.76 8.47
N ILE A 109 -2.48 1.96 8.06
CA ILE A 109 -2.66 0.64 7.45
C ILE A 109 -2.00 -0.39 8.36
N GLU A 110 -2.80 -1.07 9.19
CA GLU A 110 -2.31 -1.85 10.34
C GLU A 110 -2.85 -3.29 10.32
N HIS A 111 -2.00 -4.30 10.51
CA HIS A 111 -2.44 -5.71 10.52
C HIS A 111 -3.19 -6.12 9.24
N VAL A 112 -2.70 -5.67 8.08
CA VAL A 112 -3.29 -5.97 6.78
C VAL A 112 -2.56 -7.13 6.12
N ARG A 113 -3.30 -8.02 5.47
CA ARG A 113 -2.74 -9.12 4.66
C ARG A 113 -3.27 -9.00 3.24
N MET A 114 -2.38 -9.04 2.26
CA MET A 114 -2.73 -9.01 0.85
C MET A 114 -2.24 -10.31 0.21
N LYS A 115 -3.10 -10.96 -0.56
CA LYS A 115 -2.81 -12.22 -1.22
C LYS A 115 -3.15 -12.14 -2.69
N ASP A 116 -2.22 -12.59 -3.51
CA ASP A 116 -2.42 -12.76 -4.95
C ASP A 116 -2.72 -11.42 -5.65
N VAL A 117 -1.98 -10.38 -5.28
CA VAL A 117 -2.08 -9.02 -5.84
C VAL A 117 -0.95 -8.73 -6.84
N ASN A 118 -1.19 -7.82 -7.80
CA ASN A 118 -0.11 -7.30 -8.66
C ASN A 118 0.70 -6.23 -7.93
N THR A 119 -0.02 -5.30 -7.29
CA THR A 119 0.54 -4.26 -6.43
C THR A 119 -0.09 -4.32 -5.05
N GLY A 120 0.71 -4.38 -3.98
CA GLY A 120 0.19 -4.35 -2.62
C GLY A 120 -0.35 -2.98 -2.23
N ILE A 121 0.56 -2.02 -2.06
CA ILE A 121 0.22 -0.63 -1.75
C ILE A 121 0.75 0.26 -2.87
N GLN A 122 -0.12 1.08 -3.46
CA GLN A 122 0.25 2.04 -4.49
C GLN A 122 0.02 3.47 -4.01
N PHE A 123 1.09 4.26 -3.96
CA PHE A 123 1.02 5.72 -3.91
C PHE A 123 1.01 6.23 -5.34
N ALA A 124 -0.15 6.69 -5.81
CA ALA A 124 -0.34 7.14 -7.18
C ALA A 124 -0.46 8.68 -7.25
N PRO A 125 -0.01 9.29 -8.37
CA PRO A 125 -0.22 10.70 -8.62
C PRO A 125 -1.70 10.97 -8.92
N GLY A 126 -2.16 12.18 -8.62
CA GLY A 126 -3.51 12.62 -9.00
C GLY A 126 -3.58 14.04 -9.59
N GLY A 127 -2.46 14.66 -9.97
CA GLY A 127 -2.51 15.87 -10.81
C GLY A 127 -1.31 16.82 -10.72
N ARG A 128 -0.60 16.89 -9.58
CA ARG A 128 0.59 17.76 -9.39
C ARG A 128 1.88 17.00 -9.05
N SER A 129 3.00 17.71 -9.07
CA SER A 129 4.37 17.21 -8.84
C SER A 129 4.79 17.09 -7.35
N ASP A 130 3.96 17.53 -6.39
CA ASP A 130 4.25 17.46 -4.94
C ASP A 130 3.07 16.87 -4.15
N ASN A 131 2.57 15.71 -4.60
CA ASN A 131 1.47 15.01 -3.92
C ASN A 131 2.00 14.33 -2.64
N SER A 132 2.01 15.09 -1.54
CA SER A 132 2.45 14.60 -0.24
C SER A 132 1.54 13.50 0.31
N ARG A 133 2.17 12.48 0.89
CA ARG A 133 1.58 11.33 1.61
C ARG A 133 2.15 11.27 3.02
N ALA A 134 2.41 12.45 3.58
CA ALA A 134 3.08 12.64 4.85
C ALA A 134 2.47 11.80 5.98
N PHE A 135 3.33 11.29 6.87
CA PHE A 135 2.95 10.61 8.11
C PHE A 135 2.08 9.36 7.94
N THR A 136 2.07 8.76 6.75
CA THR A 136 1.34 7.50 6.54
C THR A 136 2.02 6.38 7.35
N HIS A 137 1.24 5.69 8.19
CA HIS A 137 1.71 4.62 9.06
C HIS A 137 1.31 3.26 8.50
N ILE A 138 2.29 2.49 8.02
CA ILE A 138 2.12 1.12 7.55
C ILE A 138 2.80 0.21 8.57
N ASN A 139 2.04 -0.63 9.27
CA ASN A 139 2.60 -1.48 10.33
C ASN A 139 2.00 -2.89 10.33
N ASP A 140 2.87 -3.90 10.44
CA ASP A 140 2.49 -5.31 10.36
C ASP A 140 1.64 -5.59 9.11
N VAL A 141 2.19 -5.28 7.94
CA VAL A 141 1.56 -5.55 6.65
C VAL A 141 2.29 -6.69 5.95
N GLY A 142 1.53 -7.66 5.44
CA GLY A 142 2.06 -8.77 4.64
C GLY A 142 1.46 -8.76 3.24
N ILE A 143 2.30 -8.87 2.21
CA ILE A 143 1.91 -8.75 0.80
C ILE A 143 2.45 -9.96 0.04
N SER A 144 1.57 -10.87 -0.37
CA SER A 144 1.91 -11.94 -1.32
C SER A 144 1.50 -11.51 -2.71
N LEU A 145 2.50 -11.35 -3.57
CA LEU A 145 2.33 -11.02 -4.98
C LEU A 145 1.88 -12.25 -5.77
N ARG A 146 1.17 -12.03 -6.88
CA ARG A 146 0.69 -13.11 -7.74
C ARG A 146 1.76 -13.65 -8.68
N ASP A 147 1.42 -14.75 -9.35
CA ASP A 147 2.23 -15.28 -10.45
C ASP A 147 1.95 -14.49 -11.75
N ALA A 148 2.55 -13.29 -11.87
CA ALA A 148 2.44 -12.44 -13.06
C ALA A 148 3.75 -11.65 -13.32
N GLN A 149 3.66 -10.63 -14.17
CA GLN A 149 4.78 -9.73 -14.51
C GLN A 149 4.53 -8.32 -13.96
N ASN A 150 5.58 -7.50 -13.88
CA ASN A 150 5.53 -6.10 -13.41
C ASN A 150 4.99 -5.95 -11.97
N LEU A 151 5.34 -6.89 -11.11
CA LEU A 151 4.83 -6.98 -9.75
C LEU A 151 5.57 -6.03 -8.80
N LYS A 152 4.84 -5.37 -7.90
CA LYS A 152 5.38 -4.40 -6.94
C LYS A 152 4.77 -4.62 -5.55
N GLY A 153 5.58 -4.82 -4.52
CA GLY A 153 5.05 -4.87 -3.15
C GLY A 153 4.45 -3.53 -2.73
N ILE A 154 5.30 -2.51 -2.71
CA ILE A 154 4.94 -1.11 -2.48
C ILE A 154 5.43 -0.29 -3.67
N GLU A 155 4.55 0.51 -4.26
CA GLU A 155 4.88 1.42 -5.35
C GLU A 155 4.78 2.87 -4.90
N VAL A 156 5.88 3.61 -5.03
CA VAL A 156 5.92 5.07 -4.98
C VAL A 156 5.93 5.58 -6.42
N GLY A 157 4.75 5.95 -6.91
CA GLY A 157 4.59 6.44 -8.28
C GLY A 157 5.34 7.75 -8.53
N GLU A 158 5.46 8.10 -9.81
CA GLU A 158 5.98 9.40 -10.23
C GLU A 158 5.20 10.53 -9.54
N ASN A 159 5.88 11.64 -9.22
CA ASN A 159 5.25 12.82 -8.61
C ASN A 159 4.55 12.55 -7.26
N CYS A 160 4.89 11.44 -6.60
CA CYS A 160 4.43 11.12 -5.24
C CYS A 160 5.56 11.40 -4.26
N ARG A 161 5.20 11.96 -3.10
CA ARG A 161 6.13 12.20 -2.00
C ARG A 161 5.69 11.46 -0.75
N ILE A 162 6.45 10.45 -0.34
CA ILE A 162 6.30 9.82 0.97
C ILE A 162 7.23 10.58 1.93
N TYR A 163 6.65 11.17 2.97
CA TYR A 163 7.34 12.08 3.87
C TYR A 163 7.06 11.74 5.33
N ASN A 164 8.07 11.63 6.21
CA ASN A 164 7.86 11.32 7.64
C ASN A 164 7.00 10.08 7.92
N SER A 165 7.03 9.09 7.01
CA SER A 165 6.23 7.88 7.14
C SER A 165 6.99 6.79 7.88
N PHE A 166 6.24 5.90 8.54
CA PHE A 166 6.79 4.66 9.05
C PHE A 166 6.21 3.50 8.25
N ILE A 167 7.08 2.63 7.74
CA ILE A 167 6.71 1.48 6.93
C ILE A 167 7.32 0.24 7.53
N LYS A 168 6.48 -0.69 7.97
CA LYS A 168 6.86 -2.05 8.35
C LYS A 168 6.05 -3.08 7.55
N ALA A 169 6.67 -3.67 6.53
CA ALA A 169 6.01 -4.60 5.63
C ALA A 169 6.88 -5.79 5.25
N ASN A 170 6.23 -6.92 4.96
CA ASN A 170 6.83 -8.11 4.37
C ASN A 170 6.22 -8.35 2.99
N VAL A 171 7.05 -8.61 1.99
CA VAL A 171 6.63 -8.89 0.61
C VAL A 171 7.15 -10.25 0.18
N TRP A 172 6.28 -11.07 -0.39
CA TRP A 172 6.60 -12.39 -0.94
C TRP A 172 6.22 -12.49 -2.41
N SER A 173 7.08 -13.09 -3.23
CA SER A 173 6.79 -13.36 -4.64
C SER A 173 7.48 -14.63 -5.14
N SER A 174 6.84 -15.32 -6.09
CA SER A 174 7.42 -16.43 -6.83
C SER A 174 7.96 -16.03 -8.22
N GLN A 175 7.78 -14.76 -8.61
CA GLN A 175 8.11 -14.21 -9.92
C GLN A 175 8.99 -12.97 -9.83
N PRO A 176 9.54 -12.49 -10.97
CA PRO A 176 10.25 -11.23 -10.99
C PRO A 176 9.41 -10.07 -10.46
N CYS A 177 9.96 -9.36 -9.47
CA CYS A 177 9.23 -8.31 -8.76
C CYS A 177 10.18 -7.37 -8.01
N ASP A 178 9.67 -6.18 -7.73
CA ASP A 178 10.29 -5.24 -6.81
C ASP A 178 9.54 -5.23 -5.49
N GLY A 179 10.26 -5.40 -4.38
CA GLY A 179 9.68 -5.28 -3.04
C GLY A 179 9.11 -3.87 -2.84
N MET A 180 9.95 -2.86 -3.04
CA MET A 180 9.56 -1.46 -3.10
C MET A 180 10.08 -0.82 -4.39
N TYR A 181 9.18 -0.32 -5.23
CA TYR A 181 9.49 0.38 -6.47
C TYR A 181 9.32 1.89 -6.26
N ILE A 182 10.35 2.68 -6.54
CA ILE A 182 10.44 4.11 -6.24
C ILE A 182 10.70 4.89 -7.52
N ASN A 183 9.65 5.54 -8.03
CA ASN A 183 9.69 6.53 -9.11
C ASN A 183 9.31 7.95 -8.63
N GLY A 184 9.07 8.11 -7.33
CA GLY A 184 8.80 9.39 -6.67
C GLY A 184 9.86 9.74 -5.64
N LEU A 185 9.48 10.51 -4.62
CA LEU A 185 10.34 10.96 -3.53
C LEU A 185 10.03 10.21 -2.22
N VAL A 186 11.08 9.71 -1.55
CA VAL A 186 11.04 9.21 -0.17
C VAL A 186 11.94 10.09 0.70
N ASP A 187 11.36 10.70 1.74
CA ASP A 187 11.97 11.78 2.52
C ASP A 187 11.60 11.67 4.03
N TYR A 188 12.57 11.78 4.94
CA TYR A 188 12.47 11.51 6.38
C TYR A 188 11.69 10.25 6.85
N CYS A 189 11.77 9.10 6.17
CA CYS A 189 11.02 7.90 6.54
C CYS A 189 11.84 6.87 7.33
N LEU A 190 11.14 6.07 8.14
CA LEU A 190 11.66 4.87 8.79
C LEU A 190 11.03 3.65 8.12
N ILE A 191 11.83 2.87 7.40
CA ILE A 191 11.36 1.77 6.56
C ILE A 191 12.01 0.46 7.04
N ASN A 192 11.23 -0.42 7.66
CA ASN A 192 11.60 -1.77 8.03
C ASN A 192 10.90 -2.75 7.08
N PHE A 193 11.66 -3.33 6.17
CA PHE A 193 11.09 -3.99 5.02
C PHE A 193 11.77 -5.33 4.76
N ASN A 194 10.97 -6.38 4.67
CA ASN A 194 11.44 -7.71 4.34
C ASN A 194 10.92 -8.10 2.95
N HIS A 195 11.80 -8.59 2.10
CA HIS A 195 11.43 -9.09 0.77
C HIS A 195 11.94 -10.51 0.56
N GLU A 196 11.05 -11.46 0.37
CA GLU A 196 11.40 -12.86 0.24
C GLU A 196 10.91 -13.42 -1.10
N LYS A 197 11.84 -14.00 -1.85
CA LYS A 197 11.50 -14.81 -3.03
C LYS A 197 11.15 -16.21 -2.59
N THR A 198 9.98 -16.71 -3.01
CA THR A 198 9.56 -18.09 -2.70
C THR A 198 10.12 -19.12 -3.68
N THR A 199 10.74 -18.65 -4.78
CA THR A 199 11.43 -19.48 -5.78
C THR A 199 12.83 -18.91 -6.03
N ALA A 200 13.87 -19.74 -5.92
CA ALA A 200 15.26 -19.33 -6.18
C ALA A 200 15.49 -18.97 -7.67
N GLY A 201 16.39 -18.00 -7.92
CA GLY A 201 16.84 -17.62 -9.27
C GLY A 201 15.84 -16.78 -10.09
N LYS A 202 14.80 -16.23 -9.44
CA LYS A 202 13.85 -15.29 -10.07
C LYS A 202 14.31 -13.86 -9.82
N GLY A 203 14.48 -13.08 -10.90
CA GLY A 203 14.98 -11.71 -10.86
C GLY A 203 14.20 -10.75 -9.96
N GLY A 204 14.74 -9.56 -9.68
CA GLY A 204 14.04 -8.49 -8.96
C GLY A 204 14.92 -7.71 -8.00
N SER A 205 14.29 -6.83 -7.23
CA SER A 205 15.00 -6.02 -6.24
C SER A 205 14.24 -5.95 -4.91
N GLY A 206 14.96 -5.82 -3.80
CA GLY A 206 14.35 -5.45 -2.52
C GLY A 206 13.77 -4.03 -2.61
N ILE A 207 14.63 -3.09 -3.00
CA ILE A 207 14.28 -1.72 -3.37
C ILE A 207 14.77 -1.46 -4.78
N HIS A 208 13.92 -0.89 -5.62
CA HIS A 208 14.26 -0.42 -6.96
C HIS A 208 13.96 1.08 -7.04
N ILE A 209 15.01 1.90 -7.11
CA ILE A 209 14.93 3.34 -7.37
C ILE A 209 15.21 3.53 -8.85
N VAL A 210 14.18 3.89 -9.61
CA VAL A 210 14.35 4.17 -11.04
C VAL A 210 14.97 5.54 -11.26
N SER A 211 15.35 5.86 -12.50
CA SER A 211 16.05 7.10 -12.88
C SER A 211 15.50 8.41 -12.30
N ASN A 212 14.17 8.53 -12.14
CA ASN A 212 13.53 9.72 -11.56
C ASN A 212 13.24 9.61 -10.05
N GLY A 213 13.49 8.44 -9.45
CA GLY A 213 13.29 8.18 -8.02
C GLY A 213 14.34 8.88 -7.16
N ILE A 214 13.90 9.44 -6.03
CA ILE A 214 14.75 10.19 -5.10
C ILE A 214 14.56 9.65 -3.69
N VAL A 215 15.66 9.32 -3.01
CA VAL A 215 15.68 8.85 -1.62
C VAL A 215 16.70 9.67 -0.85
N ARG A 216 16.26 10.58 0.04
CA ARG A 216 17.16 11.56 0.67
C ARG A 216 16.74 11.92 2.10
N ASN A 217 17.64 12.60 2.79
CA ASN A 217 17.49 13.18 4.13
C ASN A 217 17.08 12.15 5.19
N ASN A 218 18.08 11.45 5.73
CA ASN A 218 17.95 10.61 6.94
C ASN A 218 16.90 9.51 6.80
N GLN A 219 16.94 8.78 5.69
CA GLN A 219 16.20 7.52 5.59
C GLN A 219 16.88 6.46 6.43
N ASN A 220 16.07 5.64 7.09
CA ASN A 220 16.57 4.41 7.71
C ASN A 220 15.83 3.23 7.09
N PHE A 221 16.52 2.53 6.20
CA PHE A 221 16.06 1.25 5.69
C PHE A 221 16.63 0.13 6.57
N PHE A 222 15.78 -0.82 6.96
CA PHE A 222 16.18 -2.07 7.57
C PHE A 222 15.67 -3.16 6.66
N LEU A 223 16.56 -3.69 5.83
CA LEU A 223 16.22 -4.63 4.76
C LEU A 223 16.67 -6.03 5.11
N SER A 224 15.74 -6.98 5.10
CA SER A 224 16.05 -8.40 5.02
C SER A 224 15.56 -8.95 3.69
N SER A 225 16.34 -9.81 3.05
CA SER A 225 15.90 -10.50 1.84
C SER A 225 16.34 -11.95 1.80
N GLY A 226 15.46 -12.80 1.29
CA GLY A 226 15.65 -14.25 1.21
C GLY A 226 15.55 -14.75 -0.22
N ASN A 227 16.39 -15.73 -0.58
CA ASN A 227 16.44 -16.41 -1.89
C ASN A 227 16.71 -15.49 -3.11
N MET A 228 17.43 -14.40 -2.87
CA MET A 228 17.86 -13.41 -3.87
C MET A 228 19.25 -13.78 -4.45
N GLN A 229 19.36 -14.90 -5.18
CA GLN A 229 20.67 -15.42 -5.66
C GLN A 229 21.32 -14.60 -6.79
N ASP A 230 20.53 -13.85 -7.58
CA ASP A 230 21.01 -12.99 -8.68
C ASP A 230 20.48 -11.53 -8.56
N ASP A 231 19.91 -11.18 -7.41
CA ASP A 231 19.11 -9.98 -7.21
C ASP A 231 19.86 -8.87 -6.46
N ARG A 232 19.51 -7.63 -6.79
CA ARG A 232 20.03 -6.44 -6.10
C ARG A 232 19.14 -6.13 -4.91
N TRP A 233 19.72 -6.11 -3.71
CA TRP A 233 19.04 -5.67 -2.49
C TRP A 233 18.48 -4.26 -2.68
N VAL A 234 19.32 -3.40 -3.24
CA VAL A 234 19.00 -2.07 -3.73
C VAL A 234 19.48 -1.95 -5.17
N TRP A 235 18.58 -1.67 -6.09
CA TRP A 235 18.91 -1.23 -7.44
C TRP A 235 18.62 0.26 -7.54
N ASP A 236 19.68 1.07 -7.53
CA ASP A 236 19.58 2.52 -7.74
C ASP A 236 20.03 2.90 -9.15
N GLU A 237 19.08 3.22 -10.01
CA GLU A 237 19.33 3.77 -11.35
C GLU A 237 19.56 5.29 -11.33
N SER A 238 19.05 6.01 -10.33
CA SER A 238 19.15 7.47 -10.26
C SER A 238 20.50 7.94 -9.72
N GLY A 239 21.16 7.10 -8.91
CA GLY A 239 22.36 7.45 -8.18
C GLY A 239 22.10 8.46 -7.05
N LEU A 240 20.82 8.69 -6.73
CA LEU A 240 20.36 9.63 -5.71
C LEU A 240 19.91 8.93 -4.42
N GLY A 241 20.19 7.63 -4.26
CA GLY A 241 19.84 6.81 -3.10
C GLY A 241 20.84 6.89 -1.95
N HIS A 242 21.26 8.09 -1.55
CA HIS A 242 22.44 8.31 -0.70
C HIS A 242 22.35 7.80 0.76
N ASP A 243 21.17 7.39 1.24
CA ASP A 243 20.89 7.11 2.67
C ASP A 243 20.32 5.70 2.96
N ILE A 244 20.66 4.68 2.17
CA ILE A 244 20.17 3.31 2.42
C ILE A 244 21.17 2.54 3.29
N VAL A 245 20.78 2.23 4.53
CA VAL A 245 21.57 1.38 5.44
C VAL A 245 21.19 -0.09 5.22
N GLU A 246 22.14 -0.91 4.77
CA GLU A 246 21.92 -2.35 4.59
C GLU A 246 22.35 -3.12 5.85
N LYS A 247 21.49 -4.02 6.36
CA LYS A 247 21.83 -4.96 7.44
C LYS A 247 21.49 -6.39 7.01
N HIS A 248 22.52 -7.19 6.79
CA HIS A 248 22.37 -8.60 6.44
C HIS A 248 22.16 -9.44 7.72
N TYR A 249 21.16 -10.31 7.70
CA TYR A 249 20.91 -11.32 8.74
C TYR A 249 20.89 -12.71 8.12
#